data_AF-A0A3B3I5W6-F1
#
_entry.id   AF-A0A3B3I5W6-F1
#
_cell.length_a   1.000
_cell.length_b   1.000
_cell.length_c   1.000
_cell.angle_alpha   90.00
_cell.angle_beta   90.00
_cell.angle_gamma   90.00
#
_symmetry.space_group_name_H-M   'P 1'
#
loop_
_entity.id
_entity.type
_entity.pdbx_description
1 polymer ?
#
loop_
_entity_poly.entity_id
_entity_poly.type
_entity_poly.pdbx_seq_one_letter_code
_entity_poly.pdbx_strand_id
1 'polypeptide(L)'
;RLTQQTFMLYRSFDDNDSVEDRSSSAQAAFKVPKVPKKPGEPSAARRPSATGGKLVSKESAVAIDEEDFVKAFTDVPTVQIYSARDLEGNLNKIREICSDDKHDWDQRANALKKIRSLLVAGAAGYDCFYQHLRLLDGAFKLSAKDLRSQVVREACITVAHLSSVLGNKFDHGAEAIVPVLFNLIPNCAKVMAMSGVSAIRIIIRHTHVPRLIPLITSNCTSKSVAVRRRCYDFLDLLLQEWQTHSLERHTAVLVESIKKGIHDPDSEARVEARKAYWGLRNHFPAEADALYNSLETSYQRTLQSYLKSSGSVASLPQSDRSSSSSQESLNRPLSSKWSAAPGRVPASSKGGVSLTSLQRSRSDVDVNAAAVSKQRHVGQARVAGQQPARSYSSLGKGSVRQVGGLIRRAGVHQHVVSWKPGLVHI
;
A
#
# COMPACT_ATOMS: atom_id res chain seq x y z
N ARG A 1 -25.95 3.23 12.49
CA ARG A 1 -25.08 2.44 13.39
C ARG A 1 -25.23 0.96 12.99
N LEU A 2 -24.41 0.41 12.09
CA LEU A 2 -24.43 -1.04 11.75
C LEU A 2 -23.25 -1.45 10.84
N THR A 3 -22.01 -1.12 11.21
CA THR A 3 -20.79 -1.52 10.47
C THR A 3 -19.59 -1.69 11.43
N GLN A 4 -19.75 -2.50 12.49
CA GLN A 4 -18.70 -2.67 13.51
C GLN A 4 -18.70 -4.09 14.11
N GLN A 5 -18.86 -5.13 13.29
CA GLN A 5 -18.93 -6.52 13.78
C GLN A 5 -18.35 -7.57 12.80
N THR A 6 -17.13 -7.33 12.32
CA THR A 6 -16.30 -8.35 11.66
C THR A 6 -14.82 -8.09 11.95
N PHE A 7 -14.48 -7.95 13.24
CA PHE A 7 -13.10 -7.66 13.68
C PHE A 7 -12.69 -8.44 14.95
N MET A 8 -13.00 -9.73 14.99
CA MET A 8 -12.35 -10.72 15.86
C MET A 8 -12.36 -12.08 15.18
N LEU A 9 -11.18 -12.59 14.82
CA LEU A 9 -10.74 -14.00 14.91
C LEU A 9 -9.43 -14.19 14.14
N TYR A 10 -8.30 -13.91 14.80
CA TYR A 10 -7.15 -14.81 14.99
C TYR A 10 -5.93 -14.00 15.45
N ARG A 11 -5.42 -14.33 16.64
CA ARG A 11 -4.12 -13.88 17.14
C ARG A 11 -3.55 -14.96 18.05
N SER A 12 -2.40 -15.50 17.67
CA SER A 12 -1.57 -16.45 18.43
C SER A 12 -2.24 -17.75 18.88
N PHE A 13 -1.71 -18.88 18.42
CA PHE A 13 -1.09 -19.83 19.34
C PHE A 13 -0.10 -20.72 18.57
N ASP A 14 1.18 -20.61 18.94
CA ASP A 14 2.23 -21.60 18.71
C ASP A 14 2.90 -21.74 20.09
N ASP A 15 2.82 -22.93 20.70
CA ASP A 15 3.81 -23.44 21.65
C ASP A 15 3.52 -24.93 21.93
N ASN A 16 4.53 -25.64 22.48
CA ASN A 16 4.66 -27.09 22.36
C ASN A 16 4.21 -27.92 23.60
N ASP A 17 4.26 -29.25 23.43
CA ASP A 17 4.43 -30.32 24.43
C ASP A 17 3.24 -30.89 25.23
N SER A 18 2.86 -32.11 24.80
CA SER A 18 3.04 -33.38 25.55
C SER A 18 2.35 -33.62 26.90
N VAL A 19 1.33 -34.50 26.88
CA VAL A 19 1.09 -35.57 27.90
C VAL A 19 0.39 -36.78 27.26
N GLU A 20 0.62 -37.98 27.82
CA GLU A 20 0.11 -39.27 27.33
C GLU A 20 -1.20 -39.68 28.04
N ASP A 21 -2.04 -40.53 27.41
CA ASP A 21 -2.34 -41.86 27.98
C ASP A 21 -2.88 -42.89 26.95
N ARG A 22 -2.87 -44.15 27.40
CA ARG A 22 -3.13 -45.47 26.79
C ARG A 22 -4.54 -45.63 26.16
N SER A 23 -4.79 -46.53 25.18
CA SER A 23 -3.99 -47.53 24.41
C SER A 23 -4.85 -48.05 23.21
N SER A 24 -4.67 -49.16 22.47
CA SER A 24 -3.87 -50.40 22.61
C SER A 24 -3.82 -51.24 21.31
N SER A 25 -3.28 -52.47 21.42
CA SER A 25 -3.44 -53.65 20.55
C SER A 25 -2.57 -53.82 19.28
N ALA A 26 -2.34 -55.11 18.96
CA ALA A 26 -1.57 -55.71 17.86
C ALA A 26 -0.02 -55.66 17.97
N GLN A 27 0.64 -56.71 17.45
CA GLN A 27 2.05 -57.04 17.70
C GLN A 27 2.83 -57.23 16.38
N ALA A 28 4.08 -56.76 16.35
CA ALA A 28 5.17 -57.31 15.53
C ALA A 28 6.52 -56.89 16.14
N ALA A 29 7.59 -57.66 15.91
CA ALA A 29 8.92 -57.38 16.45
C ALA A 29 9.97 -57.30 15.33
N PHE A 30 11.04 -56.51 15.52
CA PHE A 30 12.42 -57.04 15.63
C PHE A 30 13.48 -55.95 15.98
N LYS A 31 14.61 -56.43 16.51
CA LYS A 31 15.75 -55.77 17.19
C LYS A 31 16.39 -54.53 16.51
N VAL A 32 16.97 -53.65 17.36
CA VAL A 32 17.90 -52.56 17.01
C VAL A 32 19.32 -52.86 17.56
N PRO A 33 20.43 -52.66 16.79
CA PRO A 33 21.81 -52.80 17.28
C PRO A 33 22.32 -51.62 18.15
N LYS A 34 23.46 -51.81 18.84
CA LYS A 34 23.94 -50.93 19.94
C LYS A 34 25.23 -50.17 19.58
N VAL A 35 25.35 -48.93 20.08
CA VAL A 35 26.42 -47.94 19.78
C VAL A 35 27.70 -48.13 20.63
N PRO A 36 28.92 -48.01 20.05
CA PRO A 36 30.19 -47.75 20.75
C PRO A 36 30.53 -46.23 20.87
N LYS A 37 31.45 -45.82 21.76
CA LYS A 37 31.73 -44.40 22.11
C LYS A 37 33.22 -43.97 22.03
N LYS A 38 33.43 -42.67 21.75
CA LYS A 38 34.67 -41.83 21.88
C LYS A 38 35.83 -42.15 20.90
N PRO A 39 36.79 -41.22 20.65
CA PRO A 39 36.93 -39.78 21.04
C PRO A 39 36.96 -38.81 19.80
N GLY A 40 37.15 -37.48 19.92
CA GLY A 40 37.01 -36.63 21.11
C GLY A 40 37.88 -35.35 21.28
N GLU A 41 38.30 -34.62 20.23
CA GLU A 41 39.11 -33.35 20.36
C GLU A 41 38.48 -32.09 19.70
N PRO A 42 38.95 -30.85 19.98
CA PRO A 42 38.17 -29.63 19.80
C PRO A 42 38.47 -28.80 18.54
N SER A 43 37.52 -27.93 18.16
CA SER A 43 37.80 -26.75 17.34
C SER A 43 36.85 -25.59 17.70
N ALA A 44 37.37 -24.37 17.77
CA ALA A 44 36.64 -23.19 18.19
C ALA A 44 36.24 -22.32 16.99
N ALA A 45 34.94 -22.16 16.76
CA ALA A 45 34.38 -21.23 15.77
C ALA A 45 33.34 -20.31 16.42
N ARG A 46 33.49 -18.98 16.20
CA ARG A 46 32.58 -17.96 16.73
C ARG A 46 31.19 -18.07 16.09
N ARG A 47 30.14 -17.97 16.90
CA ARG A 47 28.81 -17.53 16.42
C ARG A 47 28.90 -16.07 15.95
N PRO A 48 28.43 -15.72 14.74
CA PRO A 48 28.05 -14.36 14.42
C PRO A 48 26.82 -13.95 15.24
N SER A 49 26.79 -12.72 15.76
CA SER A 49 25.60 -12.19 16.44
C SER A 49 24.51 -11.84 15.44
N ALA A 50 23.24 -12.03 15.83
CA ALA A 50 22.09 -11.59 15.06
C ALA A 50 21.93 -10.06 15.16
N THR A 51 22.60 -9.32 14.28
CA THR A 51 22.48 -7.86 14.18
C THR A 51 22.41 -7.45 12.71
N GLY A 52 21.21 -7.19 12.19
CA GLY A 52 21.02 -6.95 10.75
C GLY A 52 19.57 -6.85 10.31
N GLY A 53 18.74 -6.09 11.04
CA GLY A 53 17.37 -5.79 10.63
C GLY A 53 17.34 -4.91 9.38
N LYS A 54 17.51 -5.52 8.19
CA LYS A 54 17.49 -4.83 6.91
C LYS A 54 16.11 -4.19 6.72
N LEU A 55 16.04 -2.87 6.87
CA LEU A 55 14.87 -2.08 6.50
C LEU A 55 14.68 -2.18 4.98
N VAL A 56 13.91 -3.17 4.55
CA VAL A 56 13.41 -3.26 3.18
C VAL A 56 12.43 -2.11 3.02
N SER A 57 12.88 -1.04 2.39
CA SER A 57 12.04 0.11 2.05
C SER A 57 10.76 -0.35 1.39
N LYS A 58 9.63 0.25 1.77
CA LYS A 58 8.30 -0.12 1.29
C LYS A 58 8.20 -0.13 -0.25
N GLU A 59 9.02 0.69 -0.91
CA GLU A 59 9.18 0.79 -2.36
C GLU A 59 9.87 -0.45 -2.97
N SER A 60 10.99 -0.93 -2.39
CA SER A 60 11.66 -2.14 -2.88
C SER A 60 10.89 -3.42 -2.59
N ALA A 61 10.01 -3.42 -1.58
CA ALA A 61 9.04 -4.50 -1.40
C ALA A 61 8.03 -4.58 -2.57
N VAL A 62 7.61 -3.44 -3.17
CA VAL A 62 6.75 -3.46 -4.36
C VAL A 62 7.51 -3.89 -5.61
N ALA A 63 8.77 -3.44 -5.77
CA ALA A 63 9.61 -3.89 -6.89
C ALA A 63 9.76 -5.43 -6.92
N ILE A 64 9.96 -6.04 -5.75
CA ILE A 64 10.00 -7.51 -5.60
C ILE A 64 8.64 -8.14 -5.96
N ASP A 65 7.52 -7.60 -5.44
CA ASP A 65 6.17 -8.09 -5.76
C ASP A 65 5.84 -7.94 -7.28
N GLU A 66 6.40 -6.94 -7.99
CA GLU A 66 6.30 -6.77 -9.45
C GLU A 66 7.19 -7.77 -10.22
N GLU A 67 8.45 -7.99 -9.82
CA GLU A 67 9.32 -9.00 -10.43
C GLU A 67 8.71 -10.42 -10.32
N ASP A 68 8.12 -10.75 -9.17
CA ASP A 68 7.48 -12.04 -8.93
C ASP A 68 6.15 -12.21 -9.68
N PHE A 69 5.53 -11.11 -10.12
CA PHE A 69 4.48 -11.13 -11.13
C PHE A 69 5.05 -11.47 -12.51
N VAL A 70 6.11 -10.79 -12.95
CA VAL A 70 6.74 -11.02 -14.27
C VAL A 70 7.24 -12.46 -14.41
N LYS A 71 7.88 -13.02 -13.37
CA LYS A 71 8.28 -14.45 -13.33
C LYS A 71 7.04 -15.38 -13.48
N ALA A 72 5.93 -15.04 -12.83
CA ALA A 72 4.69 -15.82 -12.87
C ALA A 72 3.87 -15.67 -14.17
N PHE A 73 4.28 -14.80 -15.11
CA PHE A 73 3.63 -14.68 -16.42
C PHE A 73 3.88 -15.92 -17.29
N THR A 74 5.12 -16.44 -17.25
CA THR A 74 5.57 -17.59 -18.04
C THR A 74 5.70 -18.88 -17.23
N ASP A 75 5.67 -18.84 -15.89
CA ASP A 75 5.52 -20.01 -15.01
C ASP A 75 4.09 -20.59 -15.08
N VAL A 76 3.76 -21.16 -16.22
CA VAL A 76 2.49 -21.82 -16.55
C VAL A 76 2.73 -22.96 -17.55
N PRO A 77 1.87 -23.99 -17.60
CA PRO A 77 2.05 -25.11 -18.53
C PRO A 77 2.06 -24.64 -19.98
N THR A 78 3.02 -25.12 -20.77
CA THR A 78 3.08 -24.90 -22.22
C THR A 78 1.84 -25.48 -22.90
N VAL A 79 1.28 -24.74 -23.86
CA VAL A 79 0.16 -25.18 -24.70
C VAL A 79 0.46 -24.85 -26.16
N GLN A 80 -0.24 -25.53 -27.07
CA GLN A 80 -0.31 -25.14 -28.47
C GLN A 80 -1.74 -24.70 -28.79
N ILE A 81 -1.89 -23.85 -29.81
CA ILE A 81 -3.18 -23.44 -30.37
C ILE A 81 -3.23 -24.01 -31.78
N TYR A 82 -4.12 -24.97 -32.02
CA TYR A 82 -4.18 -25.69 -33.29
C TYR A 82 -5.05 -24.99 -34.35
N SER A 83 -5.94 -24.08 -33.93
CA SER A 83 -6.77 -23.24 -34.81
C SER A 83 -7.44 -22.11 -34.02
N ALA A 84 -8.05 -21.14 -34.72
CA ALA A 84 -8.91 -20.13 -34.10
C ALA A 84 -10.07 -20.78 -33.30
N ARG A 85 -10.70 -21.83 -33.85
CA ARG A 85 -11.81 -22.56 -33.19
C ARG A 85 -11.38 -23.30 -31.93
N ASP A 86 -10.13 -23.78 -31.88
CA ASP A 86 -9.52 -24.36 -30.68
C ASP A 86 -9.28 -23.30 -29.61
N LEU A 87 -8.74 -22.12 -30.00
CA LEU A 87 -8.61 -20.98 -29.08
C LEU A 87 -9.97 -20.54 -28.50
N GLU A 88 -10.99 -20.40 -29.34
CA GLU A 88 -12.37 -20.08 -28.92
C GLU A 88 -12.92 -21.14 -27.95
N GLY A 89 -12.69 -22.43 -28.22
CA GLY A 89 -13.07 -23.52 -27.33
C GLY A 89 -12.40 -23.41 -25.95
N ASN A 90 -11.08 -23.20 -25.92
CA ASN A 90 -10.31 -23.01 -24.69
C ASN A 90 -10.82 -21.78 -23.90
N LEU A 91 -10.99 -20.63 -24.55
CA LEU A 91 -11.44 -19.39 -23.89
C LEU A 91 -12.90 -19.49 -23.39
N ASN A 92 -13.77 -20.16 -24.13
CA ASN A 92 -15.14 -20.44 -23.68
C ASN A 92 -15.17 -21.34 -22.44
N LYS A 93 -14.34 -22.40 -22.39
CA LYS A 93 -14.26 -23.29 -21.21
C LYS A 93 -13.66 -22.61 -19.99
N ILE A 94 -12.65 -21.75 -20.18
CA ILE A 94 -12.10 -20.90 -19.12
C ILE A 94 -13.19 -19.95 -18.59
N ARG A 95 -13.98 -19.32 -19.46
CA ARG A 95 -15.10 -18.46 -19.05
C ARG A 95 -16.13 -19.23 -18.23
N GLU A 96 -16.50 -20.44 -18.66
CA GLU A 96 -17.43 -21.32 -17.94
C GLU A 96 -16.94 -21.57 -16.50
N ILE A 97 -15.71 -22.07 -16.34
CA ILE A 97 -15.11 -22.39 -15.04
C ILE A 97 -14.98 -21.14 -14.14
N CYS A 98 -14.47 -20.03 -14.69
CA CYS A 98 -14.17 -18.84 -13.90
C CYS A 98 -15.39 -17.95 -13.59
N SER A 99 -16.57 -18.22 -14.18
CA SER A 99 -17.81 -17.44 -13.95
C SER A 99 -18.76 -18.03 -12.90
N ASP A 100 -18.52 -19.25 -12.42
CA ASP A 100 -19.20 -19.84 -11.26
C ASP A 100 -18.31 -19.69 -10.02
N ASP A 101 -18.85 -19.15 -8.93
CA ASP A 101 -18.13 -18.97 -7.66
C ASP A 101 -18.08 -20.24 -6.80
N LYS A 102 -18.89 -21.25 -7.13
CA LYS A 102 -18.97 -22.56 -6.46
C LYS A 102 -18.09 -23.62 -7.12
N HIS A 103 -17.65 -23.38 -8.35
CA HIS A 103 -16.71 -24.25 -9.05
C HIS A 103 -15.39 -24.31 -8.26
N ASP A 104 -14.73 -25.47 -8.28
CA ASP A 104 -13.52 -25.69 -7.48
C ASP A 104 -12.46 -24.58 -7.71
N TRP A 105 -11.89 -24.12 -6.61
CA TRP A 105 -11.05 -22.92 -6.57
C TRP A 105 -9.67 -23.16 -7.20
N ASP A 106 -9.12 -24.37 -7.12
CA ASP A 106 -7.86 -24.70 -7.77
C ASP A 106 -8.07 -24.84 -9.28
N GLN A 107 -9.19 -25.46 -9.71
CA GLN A 107 -9.59 -25.46 -11.11
C GLN A 107 -9.82 -24.05 -11.67
N ARG A 108 -10.41 -23.12 -10.89
CA ARG A 108 -10.52 -21.69 -11.27
C ARG A 108 -9.15 -21.00 -11.34
N ALA A 109 -8.24 -21.28 -10.40
CA ALA A 109 -6.87 -20.77 -10.45
C ALA A 109 -6.09 -21.29 -11.69
N ASN A 110 -6.22 -22.58 -11.99
CA ASN A 110 -5.58 -23.21 -13.16
C ASN A 110 -6.19 -22.75 -14.49
N ALA A 111 -7.49 -22.44 -14.53
CA ALA A 111 -8.11 -21.79 -15.68
C ALA A 111 -7.57 -20.36 -15.92
N LEU A 112 -7.29 -19.60 -14.85
CA LEU A 112 -6.62 -18.29 -14.96
C LEU A 112 -5.16 -18.42 -15.43
N LYS A 113 -4.43 -19.47 -15.01
CA LYS A 113 -3.10 -19.82 -15.55
C LYS A 113 -3.16 -20.18 -17.03
N LYS A 114 -4.16 -20.96 -17.45
CA LYS A 114 -4.38 -21.35 -18.86
C LYS A 114 -4.55 -20.14 -19.79
N ILE A 115 -5.11 -19.02 -19.34
CA ILE A 115 -5.12 -17.75 -20.10
C ILE A 115 -3.68 -17.28 -20.39
N ARG A 116 -2.79 -17.33 -19.40
CA ARG A 116 -1.37 -16.97 -19.59
C ARG A 116 -0.66 -17.96 -20.52
N SER A 117 -0.93 -19.26 -20.41
CA SER A 117 -0.44 -20.26 -21.35
C SER A 117 -0.83 -19.93 -22.80
N LEU A 118 -2.08 -19.53 -23.03
CA LEU A 118 -2.57 -19.14 -24.35
C LEU A 118 -1.90 -17.85 -24.86
N LEU A 119 -1.64 -16.86 -23.99
CA LEU A 119 -0.86 -15.67 -24.35
C LEU A 119 0.57 -16.03 -24.79
N VAL A 120 1.27 -16.89 -24.04
CA VAL A 120 2.61 -17.39 -24.41
C VAL A 120 2.57 -18.17 -25.73
N ALA A 121 1.49 -18.91 -26.00
CA ALA A 121 1.24 -19.61 -27.26
C ALA A 121 0.76 -18.69 -28.42
N GLY A 122 0.78 -17.36 -28.25
CA GLY A 122 0.51 -16.39 -29.31
C GLY A 122 -0.97 -16.05 -29.53
N ALA A 123 -1.87 -16.35 -28.59
CA ALA A 123 -3.31 -16.09 -28.73
C ALA A 123 -3.67 -14.64 -29.13
N ALA A 124 -2.87 -13.66 -28.71
CA ALA A 124 -3.06 -12.24 -29.05
C ALA A 124 -2.94 -11.90 -30.55
N GLY A 125 -2.42 -12.83 -31.37
CA GLY A 125 -2.35 -12.74 -32.83
C GLY A 125 -3.57 -13.28 -33.59
N TYR A 126 -4.57 -13.84 -32.89
CA TYR A 126 -5.82 -14.32 -33.49
C TYR A 126 -6.94 -13.26 -33.34
N ASP A 127 -7.66 -12.95 -34.42
CA ASP A 127 -8.68 -11.89 -34.42
C ASP A 127 -9.79 -12.11 -33.37
N CYS A 128 -10.24 -13.36 -33.21
CA CYS A 128 -11.28 -13.72 -32.25
C CYS A 128 -10.87 -13.52 -30.78
N PHE A 129 -9.56 -13.40 -30.48
CA PHE A 129 -9.06 -13.27 -29.11
C PHE A 129 -9.63 -12.03 -28.40
N TYR A 130 -9.64 -10.87 -29.06
CA TYR A 130 -10.13 -9.62 -28.45
C TYR A 130 -11.64 -9.65 -28.20
N GLN A 131 -12.41 -10.37 -29.02
CA GLN A 131 -13.83 -10.61 -28.79
C GLN A 131 -14.04 -11.52 -27.56
N HIS A 132 -13.30 -12.62 -27.46
CA HIS A 132 -13.38 -13.54 -26.32
C HIS A 132 -12.84 -12.94 -25.01
N LEU A 133 -11.86 -12.04 -25.08
CA LEU A 133 -11.35 -11.32 -23.92
C LEU A 133 -12.44 -10.47 -23.25
N ARG A 134 -13.27 -9.77 -24.05
CA ARG A 134 -14.45 -9.03 -23.55
C ARG A 134 -15.53 -9.95 -22.97
N LEU A 135 -15.56 -11.23 -23.32
CA LEU A 135 -16.47 -12.22 -22.73
C LEU A 135 -15.94 -12.78 -21.39
N LEU A 136 -14.66 -12.55 -21.05
CA LEU A 136 -14.04 -12.93 -19.78
C LEU A 136 -14.12 -11.84 -18.70
N ASP A 137 -14.66 -10.66 -19.04
CA ASP A 137 -14.79 -9.50 -18.16
C ASP A 137 -15.45 -9.84 -16.81
N GLY A 138 -16.57 -10.58 -16.84
CA GLY A 138 -17.29 -11.05 -15.66
C GLY A 138 -16.47 -12.05 -14.84
N ALA A 139 -15.77 -12.97 -15.52
CA ALA A 139 -14.92 -13.99 -14.90
C ALA A 139 -13.71 -13.36 -14.16
N PHE A 140 -13.07 -12.33 -14.75
CA PHE A 140 -12.01 -11.58 -14.07
C PHE A 140 -12.55 -10.77 -12.89
N LYS A 141 -13.67 -10.07 -13.05
CA LYS A 141 -14.32 -9.30 -11.98
C LYS A 141 -14.76 -10.19 -10.81
N LEU A 142 -15.20 -11.43 -11.08
CA LEU A 142 -15.55 -12.41 -10.05
C LEU A 142 -14.30 -12.98 -9.36
N SER A 143 -13.28 -13.37 -10.14
CA SER A 143 -12.05 -14.00 -9.60
C SER A 143 -11.17 -13.03 -8.81
N ALA A 144 -11.12 -11.75 -9.20
CA ALA A 144 -10.48 -10.68 -8.43
C ALA A 144 -11.25 -10.29 -7.14
N LYS A 145 -12.43 -10.88 -6.90
CA LYS A 145 -13.25 -10.72 -5.68
C LYS A 145 -13.37 -12.00 -4.85
N ASP A 146 -12.62 -13.05 -5.17
CA ASP A 146 -12.69 -14.32 -4.45
C ASP A 146 -12.25 -14.19 -2.99
N LEU A 147 -12.80 -15.04 -2.11
CA LEU A 147 -12.41 -15.09 -0.70
C LEU A 147 -11.03 -15.76 -0.51
N ARG A 148 -10.53 -16.49 -1.51
CA ARG A 148 -9.22 -17.17 -1.48
C ARG A 148 -8.16 -16.31 -2.16
N SER A 149 -7.10 -16.02 -1.43
CA SER A 149 -5.98 -15.19 -1.90
C SER A 149 -5.25 -15.79 -3.10
N GLN A 150 -5.28 -17.12 -3.27
CA GLN A 150 -4.74 -17.84 -4.43
C GLN A 150 -5.46 -17.42 -5.72
N VAL A 151 -6.79 -17.47 -5.74
CA VAL A 151 -7.61 -17.12 -6.92
C VAL A 151 -7.46 -15.64 -7.24
N VAL A 152 -7.49 -14.77 -6.22
CA VAL A 152 -7.25 -13.32 -6.39
C VAL A 152 -5.86 -13.03 -6.95
N ARG A 153 -4.80 -13.71 -6.45
CA ARG A 153 -3.43 -13.52 -6.93
C ARG A 153 -3.28 -13.96 -8.39
N GLU A 154 -3.78 -15.15 -8.75
CA GLU A 154 -3.73 -15.63 -10.15
C GLU A 154 -4.54 -14.72 -11.09
N ALA A 155 -5.69 -14.20 -10.65
CA ALA A 155 -6.45 -13.21 -11.43
C ALA A 155 -5.65 -11.91 -11.65
N CYS A 156 -4.99 -11.40 -10.60
CA CYS A 156 -4.15 -10.21 -10.70
C CYS A 156 -2.94 -10.42 -11.63
N ILE A 157 -2.27 -11.57 -11.55
CA ILE A 157 -1.12 -11.90 -12.42
C ILE A 157 -1.57 -12.05 -13.88
N THR A 158 -2.69 -12.71 -14.14
CA THR A 158 -3.23 -12.86 -15.50
C THR A 158 -3.68 -11.52 -16.09
N VAL A 159 -4.30 -10.64 -15.30
CA VAL A 159 -4.66 -9.28 -15.73
C VAL A 159 -3.41 -8.42 -16.00
N ALA A 160 -2.37 -8.55 -15.18
CA ALA A 160 -1.09 -7.87 -15.40
C ALA A 160 -0.39 -8.37 -16.68
N HIS A 161 -0.39 -9.69 -16.93
CA HIS A 161 0.18 -10.29 -18.15
C HIS A 161 -0.60 -9.88 -19.42
N LEU A 162 -1.94 -9.79 -19.34
CA LEU A 162 -2.76 -9.24 -20.41
C LEU A 162 -2.37 -7.80 -20.75
N SER A 163 -2.17 -6.95 -19.75
CA SER A 163 -1.70 -5.57 -19.97
C SER A 163 -0.30 -5.53 -20.58
N SER A 164 0.66 -6.33 -20.12
CA SER A 164 2.02 -6.30 -20.66
C SER A 164 2.14 -6.84 -22.09
N VAL A 165 1.30 -7.80 -22.49
CA VAL A 165 1.31 -8.37 -23.86
C VAL A 165 0.50 -7.53 -24.85
N LEU A 166 -0.63 -6.96 -24.43
CA LEU A 166 -1.56 -6.25 -25.31
C LEU A 166 -1.34 -4.72 -25.31
N GLY A 167 -0.71 -4.19 -24.27
CA GLY A 167 -0.47 -2.76 -24.06
C GLY A 167 -1.76 -1.94 -24.13
N ASN A 168 -1.78 -0.94 -25.02
CA ASN A 168 -2.96 -0.10 -25.27
C ASN A 168 -4.14 -0.85 -25.91
N LYS A 169 -3.99 -2.08 -26.41
CA LYS A 169 -5.12 -2.92 -26.86
C LYS A 169 -5.90 -3.56 -25.70
N PHE A 170 -5.43 -3.42 -24.45
CA PHE A 170 -6.16 -3.85 -23.25
C PHE A 170 -7.09 -2.76 -22.68
N ASP A 171 -7.39 -1.70 -23.42
CA ASP A 171 -8.07 -0.50 -22.91
C ASP A 171 -9.41 -0.80 -22.19
N HIS A 172 -10.27 -1.59 -22.82
CA HIS A 172 -11.54 -2.02 -22.26
C HIS A 172 -11.37 -2.87 -21.00
N GLY A 173 -10.43 -3.82 -21.01
CA GLY A 173 -10.18 -4.73 -19.89
C GLY A 173 -9.58 -4.00 -18.68
N ALA A 174 -8.66 -3.07 -18.91
CA ALA A 174 -8.07 -2.21 -17.87
C ALA A 174 -9.14 -1.32 -17.22
N GLU A 175 -9.93 -0.61 -18.03
CA GLU A 175 -11.04 0.25 -17.55
C GLU A 175 -12.09 -0.55 -16.77
N ALA A 176 -12.38 -1.78 -17.23
CA ALA A 176 -13.29 -2.71 -16.57
C ALA A 176 -12.78 -3.24 -15.22
N ILE A 177 -11.49 -3.54 -15.08
CA ILE A 177 -10.94 -4.27 -13.93
C ILE A 177 -10.28 -3.38 -12.87
N VAL A 178 -9.69 -2.24 -13.25
CA VAL A 178 -9.01 -1.32 -12.30
C VAL A 178 -9.90 -0.91 -11.11
N PRO A 179 -11.20 -0.58 -11.27
CA PRO A 179 -12.08 -0.30 -10.15
C PRO A 179 -12.25 -1.48 -9.18
N VAL A 180 -12.13 -2.73 -9.65
CA VAL A 180 -12.15 -3.92 -8.79
C VAL A 180 -10.82 -4.08 -8.05
N LEU A 181 -9.69 -3.91 -8.74
CA LEU A 181 -8.36 -3.99 -8.13
C LEU A 181 -8.15 -2.95 -7.02
N PHE A 182 -8.73 -1.75 -7.15
CA PHE A 182 -8.70 -0.73 -6.09
C PHE A 182 -9.33 -1.21 -4.77
N ASN A 183 -10.33 -2.10 -4.81
CA ASN A 183 -10.96 -2.67 -3.62
C ASN A 183 -10.08 -3.71 -2.89
N LEU A 184 -8.98 -4.18 -3.51
CA LEU A 184 -8.01 -5.05 -2.86
C LEU A 184 -7.05 -4.27 -1.94
N ILE A 185 -6.73 -3.03 -2.29
CA ILE A 185 -5.75 -2.18 -1.56
C ILE A 185 -6.06 -2.00 -0.06
N PRO A 186 -7.31 -1.78 0.40
CA PRO A 186 -7.62 -1.66 1.83
C PRO A 186 -7.72 -3.01 2.57
N ASN A 187 -7.47 -4.15 1.91
CA ASN A 187 -7.58 -5.47 2.52
C ASN A 187 -6.44 -5.73 3.53
N CYS A 188 -6.75 -6.34 4.67
CA CYS A 188 -5.77 -6.67 5.71
C CYS A 188 -4.86 -7.86 5.35
N ALA A 189 -5.31 -8.75 4.45
CA ALA A 189 -4.48 -9.84 3.94
C ALA A 189 -3.43 -9.28 2.95
N LYS A 190 -2.17 -9.14 3.38
CA LYS A 190 -1.06 -8.54 2.59
C LYS A 190 -1.03 -9.06 1.15
N VAL A 191 -1.19 -10.38 0.95
CA VAL A 191 -1.16 -11.02 -0.38
C VAL A 191 -2.27 -10.51 -1.31
N MET A 192 -3.49 -10.25 -0.82
CA MET A 192 -4.57 -9.67 -1.63
C MET A 192 -4.27 -8.21 -1.97
N ALA A 193 -3.90 -7.41 -0.98
CA ALA A 193 -3.60 -5.99 -1.17
C ALA A 193 -2.41 -5.76 -2.12
N MET A 194 -1.31 -6.52 -1.97
CA MET A 194 -0.15 -6.40 -2.86
C MET A 194 -0.41 -6.97 -4.26
N SER A 195 -1.26 -7.98 -4.41
CA SER A 195 -1.66 -8.47 -5.74
C SER A 195 -2.40 -7.38 -6.52
N GLY A 196 -3.32 -6.66 -5.88
CA GLY A 196 -4.00 -5.51 -6.50
C GLY A 196 -3.06 -4.34 -6.82
N VAL A 197 -2.12 -4.02 -5.92
CA VAL A 197 -1.12 -2.95 -6.13
C VAL A 197 -0.21 -3.26 -7.33
N SER A 198 0.34 -4.47 -7.41
CA SER A 198 1.25 -4.87 -8.49
C SER A 198 0.50 -4.94 -9.84
N ALA A 199 -0.72 -5.46 -9.86
CA ALA A 199 -1.56 -5.44 -11.05
C ALA A 199 -1.86 -4.02 -11.56
N ILE A 200 -2.22 -3.07 -10.67
CA ILE A 200 -2.48 -1.67 -11.08
C ILE A 200 -1.20 -1.00 -11.61
N ARG A 201 -0.04 -1.21 -10.96
CA ARG A 201 1.24 -0.62 -11.42
C ARG A 201 1.68 -1.17 -12.77
N ILE A 202 1.52 -2.47 -13.01
CA ILE A 202 1.79 -3.09 -14.32
C ILE A 202 0.79 -2.61 -15.38
N ILE A 203 -0.49 -2.41 -15.04
CA ILE A 203 -1.48 -1.79 -15.95
C ILE A 203 -1.06 -0.37 -16.33
N ILE A 204 -0.66 0.46 -15.37
CA ILE A 204 -0.21 1.84 -15.62
C ILE A 204 1.00 1.85 -16.56
N ARG A 205 1.98 0.96 -16.35
CA ARG A 205 3.19 0.90 -17.19
C ARG A 205 2.92 0.56 -18.67
N HIS A 206 1.94 -0.31 -18.97
CA HIS A 206 1.77 -0.84 -20.33
C HIS A 206 0.48 -0.40 -21.05
N THR A 207 -0.57 -0.01 -20.33
CA THR A 207 -1.88 0.39 -20.89
C THR A 207 -2.14 1.88 -20.62
N HIS A 208 -1.54 2.73 -21.45
CA HIS A 208 -1.56 4.20 -21.36
C HIS A 208 -2.89 4.80 -21.86
N VAL A 209 -3.98 4.48 -21.17
CA VAL A 209 -5.35 4.79 -21.61
C VAL A 209 -5.91 5.94 -20.77
N PRO A 210 -6.13 7.15 -21.35
CA PRO A 210 -6.52 8.35 -20.57
C PRO A 210 -7.76 8.18 -19.68
N ARG A 211 -8.68 7.27 -20.04
CA ARG A 211 -9.89 6.95 -19.25
C ARG A 211 -9.57 6.35 -17.87
N LEU A 212 -8.36 5.84 -17.65
CA LEU A 212 -7.90 5.35 -16.34
C LEU A 212 -7.56 6.49 -15.36
N ILE A 213 -7.22 7.69 -15.85
CA ILE A 213 -6.80 8.81 -14.97
C ILE A 213 -7.91 9.16 -13.97
N PRO A 214 -9.19 9.39 -14.35
CA PRO A 214 -10.28 9.60 -13.41
C PRO A 214 -10.50 8.45 -12.40
N LEU A 215 -10.21 7.20 -12.77
CA LEU A 215 -10.35 6.03 -11.89
C LEU A 215 -9.27 6.04 -10.79
N ILE A 216 -8.07 6.50 -11.12
CA ILE A 216 -6.96 6.67 -10.16
C ILE A 216 -7.19 7.91 -9.28
N THR A 217 -7.46 9.07 -9.89
CA THR A 217 -7.56 10.35 -9.16
C THR A 217 -8.78 10.42 -8.23
N SER A 218 -9.91 9.79 -8.58
CA SER A 218 -11.08 9.73 -7.68
C SER A 218 -10.80 8.98 -6.36
N ASN A 219 -9.85 8.04 -6.36
CA ASN A 219 -9.42 7.33 -5.16
C ASN A 219 -8.42 8.12 -4.29
N CYS A 220 -7.80 9.20 -4.82
CA CYS A 220 -6.94 10.10 -4.04
C CYS A 220 -7.66 10.78 -2.87
N THR A 221 -9.00 10.86 -2.87
CA THR A 221 -9.83 11.38 -1.77
C THR A 221 -10.46 10.27 -0.90
N SER A 222 -9.98 9.02 -0.99
CA SER A 222 -10.55 7.90 -0.24
C SER A 222 -10.45 8.06 1.29
N LYS A 223 -11.48 7.61 2.00
CA LYS A 223 -11.47 7.53 3.48
C LYS A 223 -10.37 6.60 4.01
N SER A 224 -9.94 5.62 3.21
CA SER A 224 -8.82 4.74 3.57
C SER A 224 -7.48 5.41 3.29
N VAL A 225 -6.69 5.64 4.35
CA VAL A 225 -5.33 6.16 4.26
C VAL A 225 -4.43 5.25 3.41
N ALA A 226 -4.60 3.93 3.52
CA ALA A 226 -3.86 2.95 2.71
C ALA A 226 -4.14 3.11 1.20
N VAL A 227 -5.39 3.41 0.84
CA VAL A 227 -5.77 3.70 -0.55
C VAL A 227 -5.14 5.00 -1.01
N ARG A 228 -5.31 6.13 -0.28
CA ARG A 228 -4.73 7.43 -0.69
C ARG A 228 -3.22 7.36 -0.90
N ARG A 229 -2.49 6.74 0.03
CA ARG A 229 -1.04 6.47 -0.10
C ARG A 229 -0.70 5.77 -1.43
N ARG A 230 -1.43 4.72 -1.81
CA ARG A 230 -1.23 4.02 -3.09
C ARG A 230 -1.69 4.81 -4.31
N CYS A 231 -2.71 5.65 -4.19
CA CYS A 231 -3.18 6.48 -5.31
C CYS A 231 -2.13 7.50 -5.75
N TYR A 232 -1.40 8.11 -4.81
CA TYR A 232 -0.33 9.04 -5.14
C TYR A 232 0.95 8.34 -5.66
N ASP A 233 1.24 7.12 -5.19
CA ASP A 233 2.28 6.21 -5.76
C ASP A 233 1.93 5.80 -7.21
N PHE A 234 0.66 5.46 -7.48
CA PHE A 234 0.17 5.22 -8.84
C PHE A 234 0.20 6.48 -9.72
N LEU A 235 -0.11 7.66 -9.15
CA LEU A 235 -0.13 8.92 -9.87
C LEU A 235 1.27 9.39 -10.23
N ASP A 236 2.24 9.20 -9.32
CA ASP A 236 3.66 9.42 -9.57
C ASP A 236 4.19 8.51 -10.69
N LEU A 237 3.91 7.20 -10.60
CA LEU A 237 4.25 6.25 -11.67
C LEU A 237 3.64 6.64 -13.02
N LEU A 238 2.36 7.02 -13.05
CA LEU A 238 1.67 7.46 -14.27
C LEU A 238 2.33 8.69 -14.89
N LEU A 239 2.81 9.63 -14.07
CA LEU A 239 3.53 10.85 -14.48
C LEU A 239 5.04 10.65 -14.72
N GLN A 240 5.51 9.40 -14.71
CA GLN A 240 6.86 9.00 -15.12
C GLN A 240 6.84 8.13 -16.39
N GLU A 241 5.83 7.27 -16.53
CA GLU A 241 5.73 6.29 -17.62
C GLU A 241 4.99 6.85 -18.86
N TRP A 242 4.02 7.77 -18.69
CA TRP A 242 3.12 8.20 -19.78
C TRP A 242 3.66 9.42 -20.54
N GLN A 243 3.27 9.54 -21.81
CA GLN A 243 3.58 10.70 -22.66
C GLN A 243 2.57 11.84 -22.47
N THR A 244 3.02 13.10 -22.59
CA THR A 244 2.23 14.31 -22.30
C THR A 244 0.85 14.33 -23.00
N HIS A 245 0.78 13.89 -24.26
CA HIS A 245 -0.46 13.85 -25.05
C HIS A 245 -1.56 12.96 -24.46
N SER A 246 -1.20 11.95 -23.66
CA SER A 246 -2.17 11.11 -22.92
C SER A 246 -2.72 11.80 -21.66
N LEU A 247 -2.05 12.85 -21.19
CA LEU A 247 -2.32 13.55 -19.94
C LEU A 247 -3.06 14.87 -20.15
N GLU A 248 -2.84 15.58 -21.27
CA GLU A 248 -3.35 16.93 -21.57
C GLU A 248 -4.86 17.11 -21.30
N ARG A 249 -5.69 16.12 -21.64
CA ARG A 249 -7.15 16.17 -21.42
C ARG A 249 -7.55 16.12 -19.94
N HIS A 250 -6.60 15.87 -19.05
CA HIS A 250 -6.81 15.67 -17.62
C HIS A 250 -5.94 16.58 -16.72
N THR A 251 -5.16 17.51 -17.28
CA THR A 251 -4.25 18.39 -16.51
C THR A 251 -4.93 19.05 -15.32
N ALA A 252 -6.16 19.56 -15.47
CA ALA A 252 -6.93 20.15 -14.37
C ALA A 252 -7.20 19.19 -13.21
N VAL A 253 -7.56 17.92 -13.47
CA VAL A 253 -7.79 16.92 -12.41
C VAL A 253 -6.49 16.37 -11.84
N LEU A 254 -5.41 16.32 -12.63
CA LEU A 254 -4.06 15.97 -12.16
C LEU A 254 -3.54 17.03 -11.15
N VAL A 255 -3.57 18.31 -11.53
CA VAL A 255 -3.18 19.46 -10.69
C VAL A 255 -3.98 19.48 -9.39
N GLU A 256 -5.31 19.38 -9.46
CA GLU A 256 -6.18 19.43 -8.28
C GLU A 256 -6.02 18.21 -7.35
N SER A 257 -5.72 17.03 -7.91
CA SER A 257 -5.42 15.84 -7.11
C SER A 257 -4.09 15.96 -6.38
N ILE A 258 -3.05 16.46 -7.05
CA ILE A 258 -1.73 16.70 -6.44
C ILE A 258 -1.81 17.81 -5.39
N LYS A 259 -2.59 18.88 -5.65
CA LYS A 259 -2.87 19.93 -4.66
C LYS A 259 -3.49 19.34 -3.39
N LYS A 260 -4.49 18.46 -3.52
CA LYS A 260 -5.08 17.73 -2.39
C LYS A 260 -4.07 16.83 -1.67
N GLY A 261 -3.22 16.12 -2.42
CA GLY A 261 -2.19 15.24 -1.87
C GLY A 261 -1.10 15.95 -1.06
N ILE A 262 -0.69 17.15 -1.49
CA ILE A 262 0.26 18.00 -0.73
C ILE A 262 -0.30 18.39 0.65
N HIS A 263 -1.63 18.54 0.76
CA HIS A 263 -2.35 18.86 2.00
C HIS A 263 -2.98 17.64 2.69
N ASP A 264 -2.67 16.40 2.28
CA ASP A 264 -3.25 15.20 2.88
C ASP A 264 -2.91 15.14 4.39
N PRO A 265 -3.85 14.81 5.29
CA PRO A 265 -3.54 14.64 6.71
C PRO A 265 -2.41 13.63 7.00
N ASP A 266 -2.24 12.62 6.16
CA ASP A 266 -1.24 11.56 6.32
C ASP A 266 0.15 11.92 5.77
N SER A 267 1.21 11.65 6.54
CA SER A 267 2.59 12.00 6.16
C SER A 267 3.07 11.30 4.89
N GLU A 268 2.75 10.01 4.76
CA GLU A 268 3.20 9.18 3.64
C GLU A 268 2.46 9.57 2.35
N ALA A 269 1.14 9.81 2.44
CA ALA A 269 0.37 10.34 1.32
C ALA A 269 0.95 11.68 0.82
N ARG A 270 1.36 12.58 1.74
CA ARG A 270 2.09 13.80 1.36
C ARG A 270 3.45 13.51 0.72
N VAL A 271 4.18 12.44 1.11
CA VAL A 271 5.46 12.07 0.49
C VAL A 271 5.25 11.70 -0.98
N GLU A 272 4.38 10.74 -1.27
CA GLU A 272 4.13 10.28 -2.64
C GLU A 272 3.54 11.41 -3.50
N ALA A 273 2.65 12.24 -2.94
CA ALA A 273 2.10 13.41 -3.65
C ALA A 273 3.17 14.46 -4.02
N ARG A 274 4.25 14.58 -3.23
CA ARG A 274 5.40 15.43 -3.59
C ARG A 274 6.27 14.80 -4.68
N LYS A 275 6.31 13.47 -4.86
CA LYS A 275 6.91 12.85 -6.04
C LYS A 275 6.09 13.19 -7.29
N ALA A 276 4.78 12.94 -7.24
CA ALA A 276 3.84 13.21 -8.33
C ALA A 276 3.83 14.68 -8.79
N TYR A 277 4.07 15.65 -7.88
CA TYR A 277 4.27 17.06 -8.26
C TYR A 277 5.43 17.27 -9.24
N TRP A 278 6.55 16.55 -9.09
CA TRP A 278 7.70 16.68 -10.00
C TRP A 278 7.41 16.00 -11.35
N GLY A 279 6.70 14.87 -11.36
CA GLY A 279 6.16 14.28 -12.59
C GLY A 279 5.22 15.26 -13.33
N LEU A 280 4.27 15.87 -12.61
CA LEU A 280 3.41 16.93 -13.16
C LEU A 280 4.23 18.07 -13.76
N ARG A 281 5.27 18.55 -13.07
CA ARG A 281 6.11 19.65 -13.55
C ARG A 281 6.92 19.31 -14.81
N ASN A 282 7.26 18.03 -15.02
CA ASN A 282 7.96 17.59 -16.23
C ASN A 282 7.07 17.67 -17.47
N HIS A 283 5.75 17.49 -17.33
CA HIS A 283 4.78 17.59 -18.43
C HIS A 283 4.15 18.98 -18.57
N PHE A 284 3.80 19.61 -17.45
CA PHE A 284 2.98 20.82 -17.35
C PHE A 284 3.64 21.85 -16.43
N PRO A 285 4.78 22.45 -16.85
CA PRO A 285 5.58 23.32 -15.98
C PRO A 285 4.84 24.61 -15.59
N ALA A 286 4.02 25.17 -16.47
CA ALA A 286 3.26 26.40 -16.19
C ALA A 286 2.19 26.14 -15.11
N GLU A 287 1.48 25.03 -15.21
CA GLU A 287 0.44 24.61 -14.27
C GLU A 287 1.02 24.15 -12.93
N ALA A 288 2.20 23.51 -12.94
CA ALA A 288 2.93 23.15 -11.73
C ALA A 288 3.50 24.38 -11.00
N ASP A 289 4.05 25.36 -11.73
CA ASP A 289 4.55 26.61 -11.14
C ASP A 289 3.38 27.50 -10.64
N ALA A 290 2.24 27.52 -11.35
CA ALA A 290 1.01 28.15 -10.88
C ALA A 290 0.45 27.47 -9.62
N LEU A 291 0.47 26.12 -9.58
CA LEU A 291 0.14 25.35 -8.38
C LEU A 291 1.06 25.75 -7.22
N TYR A 292 2.37 25.71 -7.41
CA TYR A 292 3.38 26.07 -6.41
C TYR A 292 3.19 27.49 -5.84
N ASN A 293 2.94 28.46 -6.72
CA ASN A 293 2.66 29.84 -6.31
C ASN A 293 1.33 30.01 -5.57
N SER A 294 0.40 29.05 -5.68
CA SER A 294 -0.84 28.99 -4.90
C SER A 294 -0.72 28.27 -3.54
N LEU A 295 0.48 27.79 -3.17
CA LEU A 295 0.75 27.12 -1.91
C LEU A 295 1.33 28.08 -0.86
N GLU A 296 1.03 27.82 0.41
CA GLU A 296 1.69 28.48 1.53
C GLU A 296 3.21 28.18 1.53
N THR A 297 4.01 29.12 2.03
CA THR A 297 5.48 29.02 2.09
C THR A 297 5.97 27.80 2.90
N SER A 298 5.14 27.27 3.79
CA SER A 298 5.32 25.99 4.49
C SER A 298 5.48 24.82 3.51
N TYR A 299 4.46 24.56 2.67
CA TYR A 299 4.44 23.48 1.69
C TYR A 299 5.46 23.69 0.57
N GLN A 300 5.64 24.93 0.10
CA GLN A 300 6.66 25.30 -0.89
C GLN A 300 8.06 24.82 -0.50
N ARG A 301 8.48 25.02 0.76
CA ARG A 301 9.77 24.52 1.28
C ARG A 301 9.87 23.00 1.22
N THR A 302 8.79 22.27 1.52
CA THR A 302 8.80 20.79 1.50
C THR A 302 8.90 20.20 0.09
N LEU A 303 8.41 20.91 -0.93
CA LEU A 303 8.63 20.57 -2.33
C LEU A 303 10.10 20.79 -2.71
N GLN A 304 10.66 21.96 -2.41
CA GLN A 304 12.08 22.25 -2.68
C GLN A 304 13.05 21.30 -1.97
N SER A 305 12.74 20.86 -0.74
CA SER A 305 13.59 19.91 -0.02
C SER A 305 13.65 18.53 -0.69
N TYR A 306 12.60 18.14 -1.44
CA TYR A 306 12.59 16.86 -2.14
C TYR A 306 13.73 16.76 -3.17
N LEU A 307 13.93 17.80 -4.00
CA LEU A 307 15.07 17.85 -4.94
C LEU A 307 16.41 17.73 -4.22
N LYS A 308 16.59 18.45 -3.11
CA LYS A 308 17.84 18.48 -2.34
C LYS A 308 18.16 17.14 -1.68
N SER A 309 17.15 16.40 -1.22
CA SER A 309 17.33 15.04 -0.70
C SER A 309 17.49 13.99 -1.81
N SER A 310 16.74 14.10 -2.91
CA SER A 310 16.76 13.12 -4.01
C SER A 310 18.05 13.20 -4.84
N GLY A 311 18.70 14.36 -4.91
CA GLY A 311 20.00 14.50 -5.60
C GLY A 311 21.22 14.08 -4.77
N SER A 312 21.07 13.91 -3.45
CA SER A 312 22.21 13.80 -2.51
C SER A 312 22.78 12.38 -2.34
N VAL A 313 22.63 11.51 -3.34
CA VAL A 313 23.23 10.16 -3.37
C VAL A 313 24.16 9.90 -4.57
N ALA A 314 24.35 10.90 -5.43
CA ALA A 314 25.25 10.83 -6.58
C ALA A 314 26.38 11.88 -6.49
N SER A 315 27.61 11.38 -6.32
CA SER A 315 28.88 12.03 -6.66
C SER A 315 29.08 13.52 -6.31
N LEU A 316 29.71 13.78 -5.17
CA LEU A 316 30.87 14.68 -5.10
C LEU A 316 31.85 14.12 -4.05
N PRO A 317 33.09 13.75 -4.42
CA PRO A 317 34.14 13.55 -3.43
C PRO A 317 34.41 14.87 -2.70
N GLN A 318 34.65 14.83 -1.39
CA GLN A 318 35.35 15.94 -0.74
C GLN A 318 36.78 15.95 -1.29
N SER A 319 37.08 16.86 -2.21
CA SER A 319 38.45 17.11 -2.65
C SER A 319 39.21 17.73 -1.47
N ASP A 320 40.17 16.99 -0.92
CA ASP A 320 41.03 17.47 0.16
C ASP A 320 41.74 18.76 -0.26
N ARG A 321 41.30 19.89 0.33
CA ARG A 321 42.03 21.15 0.23
C ARG A 321 43.18 21.13 1.24
N SER A 322 44.15 20.27 0.96
CA SER A 322 45.35 20.06 1.75
C SER A 322 46.06 21.38 2.06
N SER A 323 46.46 21.55 3.31
CA SER A 323 47.25 22.70 3.77
C SER A 323 48.56 22.80 2.98
N SER A 324 48.75 23.89 2.24
CA SER A 324 50.05 24.24 1.68
C SER A 324 50.77 25.18 2.65
N SER A 325 51.82 24.68 3.28
CA SER A 325 52.69 25.45 4.18
C SER A 325 53.91 25.93 3.40
N SER A 326 54.00 27.24 3.15
CA SER A 326 55.20 27.88 2.62
C SER A 326 55.84 28.75 3.70
N GLN A 327 57.00 28.33 4.20
CA GLN A 327 57.90 29.18 4.96
C GLN A 327 59.04 29.64 4.06
N GLU A 328 59.11 30.93 3.77
CA GLU A 328 60.29 31.71 3.38
C GLU A 328 59.89 33.21 3.47
N SER A 329 60.78 34.17 3.73
CA SER A 329 62.22 34.09 4.00
C SER A 329 62.64 35.17 5.01
N LEU A 330 63.90 35.15 5.46
CA LEU A 330 64.43 36.00 6.54
C LEU A 330 64.39 37.52 6.23
N ASN A 331 64.14 38.35 7.26
CA ASN A 331 64.88 39.60 7.46
C ASN A 331 64.72 40.18 8.89
N ARG A 332 65.77 40.85 9.41
CA ARG A 332 65.85 41.47 10.75
C ARG A 332 66.60 42.81 10.63
N PRO A 333 66.21 43.88 11.35
CA PRO A 333 66.91 44.25 12.60
C PRO A 333 65.90 44.54 13.75
N LEU A 334 66.10 44.05 14.98
CA LEU A 334 67.00 44.59 16.02
C LEU A 334 66.68 46.02 16.48
N SER A 335 65.96 46.12 17.60
CA SER A 335 66.24 47.15 18.61
C SER A 335 66.02 46.64 20.04
N SER A 336 66.80 47.25 20.93
CA SER A 336 66.82 47.28 22.41
C SER A 336 65.51 47.24 23.20
N LYS A 337 65.44 47.01 24.53
CA LYS A 337 66.37 46.48 25.58
C LYS A 337 65.74 46.81 26.95
N TRP A 338 65.43 45.81 27.81
CA TRP A 338 65.80 45.80 29.25
C TRP A 338 65.21 44.59 30.02
N SER A 339 65.50 44.53 31.32
CA SER A 339 65.43 43.33 32.17
C SER A 339 64.76 43.62 33.52
N ALA A 340 64.47 42.52 34.23
CA ALA A 340 64.30 42.42 35.70
C ALA A 340 62.95 42.84 36.33
N ALA A 341 62.59 42.03 37.33
CA ALA A 341 61.59 42.26 38.38
C ALA A 341 62.38 42.58 39.70
N PRO A 342 61.84 42.53 40.94
CA PRO A 342 60.46 42.24 41.36
C PRO A 342 59.87 43.09 42.53
N GLY A 343 58.54 43.01 42.68
CA GLY A 343 57.88 42.79 43.97
C GLY A 343 57.51 43.99 44.88
N ARG A 344 56.31 43.93 45.48
CA ARG A 344 56.10 43.95 46.95
C ARG A 344 54.66 43.57 47.32
N VAL A 345 54.50 42.72 48.34
CA VAL A 345 53.25 42.49 49.13
C VAL A 345 53.63 42.67 50.61
N PRO A 346 52.69 42.98 51.54
CA PRO A 346 51.80 41.98 52.15
C PRO A 346 50.38 42.56 52.42
N ALA A 347 49.37 41.93 53.04
CA ALA A 347 49.13 40.60 53.66
C ALA A 347 47.64 40.24 53.37
N SER A 348 46.83 39.35 53.99
CA SER A 348 46.87 38.19 54.93
C SER A 348 45.43 37.61 54.91
N SER A 349 45.04 36.40 55.33
CA SER A 349 45.64 35.14 55.81
C SER A 349 44.57 34.02 55.54
N LYS A 350 44.58 32.76 55.99
CA LYS A 350 45.36 31.92 56.93
C LYS A 350 45.24 30.44 56.43
N GLY A 351 45.85 29.45 57.10
CA GLY A 351 45.94 28.03 56.66
C GLY A 351 44.63 27.35 56.20
N GLY A 352 44.62 26.26 55.41
CA GLY A 352 45.40 25.01 55.56
C GLY A 352 44.47 23.91 56.12
N VAL A 353 44.51 22.62 55.75
CA VAL A 353 45.52 21.81 55.05
C VAL A 353 44.91 20.57 54.33
N SER A 354 45.59 20.12 53.27
CA SER A 354 45.82 18.71 52.84
C SER A 354 44.72 17.65 52.59
N LEU A 355 44.87 17.03 51.40
CA LEU A 355 44.80 15.58 51.06
C LEU A 355 43.46 14.87 50.67
N THR A 356 43.59 14.12 49.56
CA THR A 356 42.93 12.84 49.18
C THR A 356 41.40 12.70 49.22
N SER A 357 40.81 12.41 48.04
CA SER A 357 40.36 11.05 47.67
C SER A 357 39.65 11.02 46.30
N LEU A 358 39.51 9.84 45.70
CA LEU A 358 38.55 9.61 44.61
C LEU A 358 37.20 9.23 45.23
N GLN A 359 36.08 9.75 44.69
CA GLN A 359 35.01 8.86 44.24
C GLN A 359 34.01 9.51 43.29
N ARG A 360 33.29 8.66 42.55
CA ARG A 360 32.14 9.02 41.70
C ARG A 360 30.89 9.22 42.55
N SER A 361 29.91 9.98 42.01
CA SER A 361 28.55 9.50 41.67
C SER A 361 27.36 10.37 42.10
N ARG A 362 26.68 10.94 41.09
CA ARG A 362 25.22 11.21 40.97
C ARG A 362 24.57 12.33 41.79
N SER A 363 23.51 12.86 41.14
CA SER A 363 22.39 13.72 41.61
C SER A 363 22.77 15.07 42.24
N ASP A 364 21.93 16.11 42.25
CA ASP A 364 20.52 16.30 41.83
C ASP A 364 20.46 17.47 40.81
N VAL A 365 19.46 17.75 39.96
CA VAL A 365 17.98 17.79 40.07
C VAL A 365 17.49 18.77 41.14
N ASP A 366 17.64 20.06 40.87
CA ASP A 366 17.01 21.11 41.69
C ASP A 366 15.50 21.22 41.42
N VAL A 367 14.72 21.61 42.44
CA VAL A 367 13.27 21.42 42.49
C VAL A 367 12.57 22.68 43.01
N ASN A 368 11.73 23.32 42.18
CA ASN A 368 10.62 24.12 42.71
C ASN A 368 9.50 24.43 41.69
N ALA A 369 8.31 23.83 41.91
CA ALA A 369 7.00 24.30 41.44
C ALA A 369 5.87 23.45 42.08
N ALA A 370 5.60 23.64 43.38
CA ALA A 370 4.63 22.83 44.12
C ALA A 370 3.30 23.56 44.40
N ALA A 371 2.19 22.99 43.93
CA ALA A 371 0.80 23.29 44.35
C ALA A 371 -0.20 22.25 43.76
N VAL A 372 0.02 20.95 44.01
CA VAL A 372 -0.78 20.17 44.96
C VAL A 372 -2.29 20.16 44.69
N SER A 373 -2.74 19.07 44.06
CA SER A 373 -4.13 18.58 44.18
C SER A 373 -4.24 17.60 45.36
N LYS A 374 -5.36 17.63 46.08
CA LYS A 374 -5.88 16.49 46.86
C LYS A 374 -7.07 15.93 46.08
N GLN A 375 -7.05 14.68 45.59
CA GLN A 375 -7.21 13.42 46.34
C GLN A 375 -8.57 13.33 47.06
N ARG A 376 -9.34 12.21 46.98
CA ARG A 376 -9.10 10.89 46.33
C ARG A 376 -10.41 10.06 46.25
N HIS A 377 -10.39 8.98 45.45
CA HIS A 377 -11.13 7.69 45.58
C HIS A 377 -12.65 7.67 45.89
N VAL A 378 -13.49 7.13 45.00
CA VAL A 378 -13.88 5.69 44.85
C VAL A 378 -14.79 5.17 45.96
N GLY A 379 -16.00 4.72 45.56
CA GLY A 379 -16.98 4.01 46.38
C GLY A 379 -18.30 3.81 45.62
N GLN A 380 -18.96 2.66 45.77
CA GLN A 380 -20.27 2.37 45.17
C GLN A 380 -21.38 2.49 46.23
N ALA A 381 -22.57 3.02 45.88
CA ALA A 381 -23.89 2.40 46.14
C ALA A 381 -25.10 3.38 46.06
N ARG A 382 -26.03 3.07 45.15
CA ARG A 382 -27.51 2.93 45.32
C ARG A 382 -28.34 3.81 46.30
N VAL A 383 -29.50 4.25 45.75
CA VAL A 383 -30.85 4.49 46.36
C VAL A 383 -31.26 5.92 46.81
N ALA A 384 -32.46 6.32 46.32
CA ALA A 384 -33.33 7.47 46.69
C ALA A 384 -32.74 8.90 46.59
N GLY A 385 -33.47 9.98 46.32
CA GLY A 385 -34.86 10.26 45.87
C GLY A 385 -34.91 11.75 45.42
N GLN A 386 -35.98 12.41 44.96
CA GLN A 386 -37.42 12.11 44.88
C GLN A 386 -38.06 12.93 43.74
N GLN A 387 -39.03 12.32 43.01
CA GLN A 387 -40.32 12.94 42.58
C GLN A 387 -40.36 14.18 41.63
N PRO A 388 -41.55 14.56 41.08
CA PRO A 388 -42.89 13.95 41.22
C PRO A 388 -43.50 13.37 39.93
N ALA A 389 -44.56 12.58 40.11
CA ALA A 389 -45.45 12.15 39.03
C ALA A 389 -46.92 12.07 39.51
N ARG A 390 -47.83 12.57 38.68
CA ARG A 390 -49.31 12.42 38.71
C ARG A 390 -49.80 12.61 37.26
N SER A 391 -50.83 11.93 36.74
CA SER A 391 -51.67 10.87 37.35
C SER A 391 -52.49 10.10 36.31
N TYR A 392 -52.97 8.91 36.70
CA TYR A 392 -54.17 8.17 36.25
C TYR A 392 -54.34 7.63 34.80
N SER A 393 -54.73 6.34 34.75
CA SER A 393 -55.76 5.71 33.88
C SER A 393 -55.52 5.52 32.37
N SER A 394 -56.15 4.55 31.66
CA SER A 394 -56.78 3.26 32.05
C SER A 394 -57.07 2.40 30.79
N LEU A 395 -57.10 1.06 30.98
CA LEU A 395 -57.79 0.01 30.19
C LEU A 395 -58.26 0.26 28.73
N GLY A 396 -57.73 -0.55 27.80
CA GLY A 396 -58.52 -1.67 27.25
C GLY A 396 -58.96 -1.67 25.76
N LYS A 397 -58.82 -2.86 25.14
CA LYS A 397 -59.46 -3.35 23.88
C LYS A 397 -59.05 -2.62 22.57
N GLY A 398 -59.07 -3.25 21.39
CA GLY A 398 -59.30 -4.67 21.03
C GLY A 398 -59.61 -4.83 19.52
N SER A 399 -59.33 -6.02 18.94
CA SER A 399 -59.55 -6.40 17.51
C SER A 399 -58.68 -5.61 16.49
N VAL A 400 -58.04 -6.19 15.47
CA VAL A 400 -58.34 -7.30 14.54
C VAL A 400 -59.48 -6.98 13.56
N ARG A 401 -59.14 -6.73 12.30
CA ARG A 401 -59.96 -7.14 11.14
C ARG A 401 -59.10 -7.36 9.90
N GLN A 402 -59.47 -8.40 9.16
CA GLN A 402 -58.88 -8.89 7.92
C GLN A 402 -59.96 -8.77 6.82
N VAL A 403 -59.67 -9.26 5.60
CA VAL A 403 -60.59 -9.38 4.44
C VAL A 403 -60.85 -8.03 3.72
N GLY A 404 -60.86 -7.95 2.37
CA GLY A 404 -60.40 -8.93 1.37
C GLY A 404 -61.20 -8.93 0.05
N GLY A 405 -60.54 -8.61 -1.07
CA GLY A 405 -60.92 -8.93 -2.46
C GLY A 405 -62.13 -8.19 -3.08
N LEU A 406 -62.02 -7.77 -4.35
CA LEU A 406 -62.70 -8.43 -5.48
C LEU A 406 -62.32 -7.84 -6.87
N ILE A 407 -62.29 -8.73 -7.86
CA ILE A 407 -62.06 -8.60 -9.32
C ILE A 407 -62.88 -7.49 -10.03
N ARG A 408 -62.28 -6.80 -11.03
CA ARG A 408 -62.91 -6.51 -12.36
C ARG A 408 -61.89 -6.09 -13.45
N ARG A 409 -62.37 -6.01 -14.71
CA ARG A 409 -61.62 -6.03 -15.98
C ARG A 409 -61.48 -4.66 -16.68
N ALA A 410 -60.58 -4.64 -17.68
CA ALA A 410 -60.62 -3.90 -18.95
C ALA A 410 -59.98 -2.50 -19.03
N GLY A 411 -59.44 -2.17 -20.21
CA GLY A 411 -58.80 -0.90 -20.54
C GLY A 411 -57.54 -1.04 -21.41
N VAL A 412 -57.68 -1.42 -22.69
CA VAL A 412 -56.59 -1.37 -23.69
C VAL A 412 -56.72 -0.12 -24.52
N HIS A 413 -55.65 0.66 -24.69
CA HIS A 413 -55.49 1.58 -25.82
C HIS A 413 -54.03 1.62 -26.27
N GLN A 414 -53.80 1.35 -27.55
CA GLN A 414 -52.51 1.49 -28.22
C GLN A 414 -52.40 2.87 -28.85
N HIS A 415 -51.21 3.49 -28.81
CA HIS A 415 -50.89 4.61 -29.69
C HIS A 415 -50.27 4.08 -30.98
N VAL A 416 -50.97 4.28 -32.10
CA VAL A 416 -50.45 4.01 -33.45
C VAL A 416 -49.92 5.33 -34.02
N VAL A 417 -48.66 5.37 -34.44
CA VAL A 417 -48.08 6.50 -35.18
C VAL A 417 -48.04 6.12 -36.66
N SER A 418 -48.90 6.76 -37.45
CA SER A 418 -49.03 6.51 -38.89
C SER A 418 -47.98 7.30 -39.68
N TRP A 419 -47.31 6.62 -40.62
CA TRP A 419 -46.47 7.27 -41.63
C TRP A 419 -47.34 7.79 -42.79
N LYS A 420 -46.99 8.96 -43.34
CA LYS A 420 -47.48 9.44 -44.64
C LYS A 420 -46.30 9.74 -45.58
N PRO A 421 -46.30 9.25 -46.83
CA PRO A 421 -45.46 9.80 -47.89
C PRO A 421 -46.02 11.15 -48.39
N GLY A 422 -45.17 11.95 -49.06
CA GLY A 422 -45.52 13.30 -49.54
C GLY A 422 -46.05 13.37 -50.97
N LEU A 423 -46.23 14.59 -51.47
CA LEU A 423 -46.44 14.92 -52.88
C LEU A 423 -45.81 16.30 -53.21
N VAL A 424 -45.85 16.71 -54.48
CA VAL A 424 -45.00 17.75 -55.09
C VAL A 424 -45.84 18.93 -55.63
N HIS A 425 -45.17 20.04 -55.95
CA HIS A 425 -45.66 21.33 -56.48
C HIS A 425 -46.23 22.29 -55.42
N ILE A 426 -46.10 23.61 -55.57
CA ILE A 426 -45.49 24.40 -56.68
C ILE A 426 -44.13 24.95 -56.27
#